data_AF-A0AAQ4EY48-F1
#
_entry.id   AF-A0AAQ4EY48-F1
#
_cell.length_a   1.000
_cell.length_b   1.000
_cell.length_c   1.000
_cell.angle_alpha   90.00
_cell.angle_beta   90.00
_cell.angle_gamma   90.00
#
_symmetry.space_group_name_H-M   'P 1'
#
loop_
_entity.id
_entity.type
_entity.pdbx_description
1 polymer ?
#
loop_
_entity_poly.entity_id
_entity_poly.type
_entity_poly.pdbx_seq_one_letter_code
_entity_poly.pdbx_strand_id
1 'polypeptide(L)'
;MWSDPISSEAIVDAQKDFLPNSKRGTAHMFSAEALEEFLSRNELSHVVRAHEVQQAGFQVQQKGKLLTVFSSSHYCGGSNEAACILADRQKLRTIRLDTT
;
A
#
# COMPACT_ATOMS: atom_id res chain seq x y z
N MET A 1 -12.76 2.42 2.31
CA MET A 1 -11.83 3.53 2.64
C MET A 1 -10.78 3.15 3.68
N TRP A 2 -11.04 2.24 4.63
CA TRP A 2 -10.17 1.98 5.80
C TRP A 2 -9.45 0.61 5.81
N SER A 3 -9.52 -0.14 4.70
CA SER A 3 -8.84 -1.45 4.63
C SER A 3 -7.34 -1.25 4.44
N ASP A 4 -6.50 -2.11 5.01
CA ASP A 4 -5.02 -2.04 4.97
C ASP A 4 -4.41 -3.39 4.52
N PRO A 5 -3.23 -3.42 3.89
CA PRO A 5 -2.56 -4.69 3.60
C PRO A 5 -2.03 -5.34 4.87
N ILE A 6 -2.08 -6.67 4.95
CA ILE A 6 -1.38 -7.41 5.99
C ILE A 6 0.13 -7.20 5.80
N SER A 7 0.84 -6.81 6.88
CA SER A 7 2.29 -6.60 6.85
C SER A 7 3.02 -7.93 6.70
N SER A 8 4.15 -7.94 5.98
CA SER A 8 4.93 -9.16 5.74
C SER A 8 5.49 -9.79 7.02
N GLU A 9 5.61 -9.00 8.09
CA GLU A 9 6.09 -9.40 9.41
C GLU A 9 5.00 -10.00 10.30
N ALA A 10 3.73 -9.83 9.92
CA ALA A 10 2.63 -10.45 10.64
C ALA A 10 2.58 -11.93 10.22
N ILE A 11 3.23 -12.79 11.02
CA ILE A 11 3.04 -14.24 10.98
C ILE A 11 1.63 -14.54 11.49
N VAL A 12 0.64 -14.20 10.68
CA VAL A 12 -0.70 -14.76 10.80
C VAL A 12 -0.70 -15.99 9.92
N ASP A 13 -1.35 -17.05 10.38
CA ASP A 13 -1.68 -18.22 9.59
C ASP A 13 -2.50 -17.75 8.38
N ALA A 14 -1.80 -17.34 7.31
CA ALA A 14 -2.28 -16.46 6.25
C ALA A 14 -3.13 -17.22 5.23
N GLN A 15 -3.93 -18.17 5.71
CA GLN A 15 -4.96 -18.85 4.93
C GLN A 15 -6.24 -18.03 4.79
N LYS A 16 -6.39 -16.91 5.52
CA LYS A 16 -7.57 -16.05 5.41
C LYS A 16 -7.30 -14.82 4.55
N ASP A 17 -8.10 -14.67 3.51
CA ASP A 17 -8.03 -13.56 2.54
C ASP A 17 -8.21 -12.18 3.20
N PHE A 18 -9.14 -12.09 4.16
CA PHE A 18 -9.45 -10.85 4.88
C PHE A 18 -9.52 -11.10 6.39
N LEU A 19 -8.88 -10.21 7.16
CA LEU A 19 -8.91 -10.21 8.63
C LEU A 19 -9.51 -8.91 9.16
N PRO A 20 -10.09 -8.86 10.36
CA PRO A 20 -10.51 -7.58 10.95
C PRO A 20 -9.34 -6.61 11.11
N ASN A 21 -9.52 -5.33 10.76
CA ASN A 21 -8.48 -4.32 10.93
C ASN A 21 -8.51 -3.71 12.34
N SER A 22 -7.77 -4.34 13.26
CA SER A 22 -7.65 -3.88 14.65
C SER A 22 -6.97 -2.51 14.76
N LYS A 23 -6.08 -2.14 13.83
CA LYS A 23 -5.41 -0.82 13.83
C LYS A 23 -6.39 0.33 13.61
N ARG A 24 -7.50 0.09 12.89
CA ARG A 24 -8.50 1.10 12.54
C ARG A 24 -9.80 0.96 13.33
N GLY A 25 -10.05 -0.19 13.95
CA GLY A 25 -11.32 -0.50 14.61
C GLY A 25 -12.50 -0.66 13.66
N THR A 26 -12.25 -0.73 12.35
CA THR A 26 -13.26 -0.91 11.29
C THR A 26 -12.60 -1.47 10.03
N ALA A 27 -13.39 -1.97 9.08
CA ALA A 27 -12.92 -2.58 7.84
C ALA A 27 -11.97 -3.77 8.06
N HIS A 28 -11.22 -4.15 7.02
CA HIS A 28 -10.45 -5.39 6.96
C HIS A 28 -9.00 -5.17 6.55
N MET A 29 -8.10 -5.99 7.07
CA MET A 29 -6.79 -6.22 6.50
C MET A 29 -6.91 -7.22 5.35
N PHE A 30 -6.20 -7.04 4.24
CA PHE A 30 -6.23 -7.97 3.10
C PHE A 30 -4.87 -8.62 2.84
N SER A 31 -4.88 -9.92 2.53
CA SER A 31 -3.68 -10.71 2.24
C SER A 31 -3.14 -10.46 0.83
N ALA A 32 -1.99 -11.04 0.51
CA ALA A 32 -1.44 -10.99 -0.85
C ALA A 32 -2.28 -11.83 -1.82
N GLU A 33 -2.86 -12.93 -1.34
CA GLU A 33 -3.74 -13.84 -2.06
C GLU A 33 -5.05 -13.14 -2.44
N ALA A 34 -5.66 -12.42 -1.49
CA ALA A 34 -6.85 -11.62 -1.72
C ALA A 34 -6.62 -10.54 -2.79
N LEU A 35 -5.45 -9.87 -2.74
CA LEU A 35 -5.07 -8.92 -3.79
C LEU A 35 -4.92 -9.61 -5.14
N GLU A 36 -4.20 -10.72 -5.20
CA GLU A 36 -3.95 -11.47 -6.44
C GLU A 36 -5.26 -11.91 -7.10
N GLU A 37 -6.18 -12.46 -6.31
CA GLU A 37 -7.49 -12.87 -6.78
C GLU A 37 -8.30 -11.68 -7.30
N PHE A 38 -8.30 -10.55 -6.58
CA PHE A 38 -8.96 -9.34 -7.02
C PHE A 38 -8.40 -8.83 -8.35
N LEU A 39 -7.07 -8.79 -8.49
CA LEU A 39 -6.40 -8.35 -9.73
C LEU A 39 -6.74 -9.27 -10.89
N SER A 40 -6.65 -10.59 -10.70
CA SER A 40 -6.94 -11.59 -11.72
C SER A 40 -8.40 -11.51 -12.20
N ARG A 41 -9.36 -11.47 -11.26
CA ARG A 41 -10.80 -11.40 -11.58
C ARG A 41 -11.20 -10.14 -12.36
N ASN A 42 -10.45 -9.05 -12.21
CA ASN A 42 -10.76 -7.75 -12.83
C ASN A 42 -9.81 -7.38 -13.96
N GLU A 43 -8.92 -8.29 -14.38
CA GLU A 43 -7.93 -8.05 -15.44
C GLU A 43 -7.03 -6.81 -15.16
N LEU A 44 -6.70 -6.60 -13.88
CA LEU A 44 -5.86 -5.49 -13.42
C LEU A 44 -4.44 -5.97 -13.11
N SER A 45 -3.46 -5.08 -13.22
CA SER A 45 -2.05 -5.41 -12.95
C SER A 45 -1.60 -5.02 -11.54
N HIS A 46 -2.09 -3.89 -11.01
CA HIS A 46 -1.63 -3.31 -9.75
C HIS A 46 -2.78 -2.61 -9.02
N VAL A 47 -2.67 -2.50 -7.70
CA VAL A 47 -3.40 -1.53 -6.89
C VAL A 47 -2.44 -0.44 -6.44
N VAL A 48 -2.80 0.82 -6.69
CA VAL A 48 -2.13 1.99 -6.13
C VAL A 48 -3.04 2.59 -5.07
N ARG A 49 -2.53 2.75 -3.85
CA ARG A 49 -3.27 3.25 -2.69
C ARG A 49 -2.45 4.26 -1.88
N ALA A 50 -3.10 4.89 -0.91
CA ALA A 50 -2.46 5.78 0.06
C ALA A 50 -2.77 5.32 1.50
N HIS A 51 -3.10 6.27 2.37
CA HIS A 51 -3.66 6.09 3.73
C HIS A 51 -2.68 5.64 4.83
N GLU A 52 -1.62 4.89 4.53
CA GLU A 52 -0.57 4.56 5.49
C GLU A 52 0.69 5.40 5.25
N VAL A 53 1.25 5.99 6.32
CA VAL A 53 2.51 6.75 6.27
C VAL A 53 3.65 5.80 5.91
N GLN A 54 4.51 6.22 4.98
CA GLN A 54 5.67 5.45 4.55
C GLN A 54 6.94 6.28 4.71
N GLN A 55 7.99 5.69 5.29
CA GLN A 55 9.21 6.44 5.64
C GLN A 55 9.87 7.09 4.40
N ALA A 56 9.91 6.37 3.28
CA ALA A 56 10.44 6.88 2.02
C ALA A 56 9.38 7.61 1.15
N GLY A 57 8.20 7.90 1.70
CA GLY A 57 7.05 8.43 0.96
C GLY A 57 6.32 7.39 0.11
N PHE A 58 6.84 6.18 -0.03
CA PHE A 58 6.16 5.07 -0.70
C PHE A 58 6.61 3.71 -0.17
N GLN A 59 5.85 2.67 -0.51
CA GLN A 59 6.21 1.27 -0.30
C GLN A 59 5.68 0.42 -1.45
N VAL A 60 6.50 -0.54 -1.89
CA VAL A 60 6.11 -1.57 -2.85
C VAL A 60 5.98 -2.89 -2.09
N GLN A 61 4.79 -3.48 -2.11
CA GLN A 61 4.42 -4.65 -1.31
C GLN A 61 3.84 -5.75 -2.20
N GLN A 62 3.58 -6.92 -1.60
CA GLN A 62 2.82 -8.02 -2.22
C GLN A 62 3.31 -8.37 -3.64
N LYS A 63 4.59 -8.76 -3.74
CA LYS A 63 5.25 -9.15 -5.00
C LYS A 63 5.25 -8.05 -6.08
N GLY A 64 5.23 -6.78 -5.66
CA GLY A 64 5.27 -5.64 -6.58
C GLY A 64 3.91 -5.15 -7.05
N LYS A 65 2.82 -5.85 -6.69
CA LYS A 65 1.47 -5.56 -7.20
C LYS A 65 0.70 -4.53 -6.38
N LEU A 66 1.18 -4.20 -5.17
CA LEU A 66 0.62 -3.16 -4.33
C LEU A 66 1.62 -2.01 -4.16
N LEU A 67 1.21 -0.81 -4.54
CA LEU A 67 1.94 0.42 -4.25
C LEU A 67 1.18 1.24 -3.22
N THR A 68 1.83 1.54 -2.10
CA THR A 68 1.34 2.50 -1.11
C THR A 68 2.14 3.79 -1.26
N VAL A 69 1.48 4.91 -1.55
CA VAL A 69 2.10 6.23 -1.70
C VAL A 69 1.63 7.19 -0.62
N PHE A 70 2.54 8.01 -0.13
CA PHE A 70 2.31 9.04 0.87
C PHE A 70 3.00 10.33 0.44
N SER A 71 2.21 11.37 0.19
CA SER A 71 2.67 12.61 -0.48
C SER A 71 2.84 13.80 0.47
N SER A 72 2.89 13.54 1.78
CA SER A 72 3.16 14.56 2.80
C SER A 72 4.44 14.19 3.54
N SER A 73 5.48 15.02 3.47
CA SER A 73 6.71 14.80 4.23
C SER A 73 6.58 15.38 5.64
N HIS A 74 7.44 14.95 6.56
CA HIS A 74 7.48 15.43 7.94
C HIS A 74 6.11 15.35 8.64
N TYR A 75 5.35 14.30 8.32
CA TYR A 75 3.97 14.17 8.75
C TYR A 75 3.90 14.13 10.28
N CYS A 76 3.09 15.03 10.85
CA CYS A 76 2.98 15.25 12.29
C CYS A 76 4.33 15.49 12.99
N GLY A 77 5.29 16.15 12.32
CA GLY A 77 6.63 16.42 12.86
C GLY A 77 7.59 15.22 12.81
N GLY A 78 7.23 14.17 12.05
CA GLY A 78 8.09 13.03 11.79
C GLY A 78 9.24 13.33 10.81
N SER A 79 9.93 12.27 10.38
CA SER A 79 11.07 12.32 9.45
C SER A 79 10.80 11.63 8.11
N ASN A 80 9.53 11.33 7.81
CA ASN A 80 9.20 10.66 6.56
C ASN A 80 9.33 11.62 5.37
N GLU A 81 9.66 11.05 4.22
CA GLU A 81 9.66 11.77 2.95
C GLU A 81 8.29 11.71 2.26
N ALA A 82 8.15 12.43 1.15
CA ALA A 82 6.99 12.40 0.28
C ALA A 82 7.33 11.75 -1.07
N ALA A 83 6.36 11.08 -1.69
CA ALA A 83 6.47 10.59 -3.05
C ALA A 83 5.17 10.80 -3.84
N CYS A 84 5.24 10.67 -5.16
CA CYS A 84 4.09 10.53 -6.04
C CYS A 84 4.29 9.36 -7.01
N ILE A 85 3.18 8.89 -7.61
CA ILE A 85 3.21 7.86 -8.65
C ILE A 85 2.80 8.50 -9.97
N LEU A 86 3.67 8.40 -10.97
CA LEU A 86 3.36 8.77 -12.35
C LEU A 86 2.94 7.52 -13.13
N ALA A 87 1.69 7.50 -13.58
CA ALA A 87 1.18 6.50 -14.49
C ALA A 87 1.15 7.06 -15.91
N ASP A 88 2.09 6.62 -16.75
CA ASP A 88 2.21 7.08 -18.14
C ASP A 88 2.73 5.94 -19.04
N ARG A 89 2.23 5.86 -20.28
CA ARG A 89 2.65 4.86 -21.30
C ARG A 89 2.78 3.43 -20.76
N GLN A 90 1.75 2.95 -20.06
CA GLN A 90 1.70 1.61 -19.43
C GLN A 90 2.84 1.35 -18.44
N LYS A 91 3.40 2.40 -17.83
CA LYS A 91 4.44 2.32 -16.81
C LYS A 91 4.01 3.08 -15.57
N LEU A 92 4.25 2.48 -14.42
CA LEU A 92 4.20 3.15 -13.13
C LEU A 92 5.62 3.55 -12.75
N ARG A 93 5.81 4.83 -12.41
CA ARG A 93 7.08 5.36 -11.92
C ARG A 93 6.85 5.99 -10.55
N THR A 94 7.65 5.56 -9.58
CA THR A 94 7.68 6.20 -8.26
C THR A 94 8.67 7.34 -8.29
N ILE A 95 8.22 8.53 -7.90
CA ILE A 95 9.04 9.74 -7.86
C ILE A 95 9.08 10.19 -6.41
N ARG A 96 10.25 10.12 -5.78
CA ARG A 96 10.50 10.74 -4.47
C ARG A 96 10.55 12.25 -4.66
N LEU A 97 9.87 12.98 -3.79
CA LEU A 97 9.83 14.42 -3.80
C LEU A 97 10.84 14.94 -2.77
N ASP A 98 11.76 15.78 -3.23
CA ASP A 98 12.60 16.54 -2.32
C ASP A 98 11.78 17.67 -1.71
N THR A 99 11.74 17.70 -0.38
CA THR A 99 11.01 18.70 0.40
C THR A 99 11.90 19.33 1.47
N THR A 100 13.23 19.23 1.31
CA THR A 100 14.21 19.82 2.22
C THR A 100 14.32 21.33 2.06
#